data_AF-A0A7Z0CM69-F1
#
_entry.id   AF-A0A7Z0CM69-F1
#
_cell.length_a   1.000
_cell.length_b   1.000
_cell.length_c   1.000
_cell.angle_alpha   90.00
_cell.angle_beta   90.00
_cell.angle_gamma   90.00
#
_symmetry.space_group_name_H-M   'P 1'
#
loop_
_entity.id
_entity.type
_entity.pdbx_description
1 polymer ?
#
loop_
_entity_poly.entity_id
_entity_poly.type
_entity_poly.pdbx_seq_one_letter_code
_entity_poly.pdbx_strand_id
1 'polypeptide(L)'
;MTKGMILRAAVPLLLLAPALAGCAGDDGPVTLEVTTQDWTGWSREQPEPTTQSVTLTEGESFTVTMLGDEVTVTLTGVDDDGVELETSRQLARKDPGGGADHDDLTDEFTLDRDGSVAFTTPSLDGGTTVTVAEG
;
A
#
# COMPACT_ATOMS: atom_id res chain seq x y z
N MET A 1 -37.96 47.92 -57.97
CA MET A 1 -38.12 48.51 -56.61
C MET A 1 -38.39 47.33 -55.69
N THR A 2 -37.59 46.96 -54.69
CA THR A 2 -36.65 47.70 -53.83
C THR A 2 -35.67 46.67 -53.24
N LYS A 3 -34.40 47.08 -53.08
CA LYS A 3 -33.30 46.36 -52.44
C LYS A 3 -33.58 45.98 -50.98
N GLY A 4 -33.03 44.86 -50.52
CA GLY A 4 -32.82 44.56 -49.10
C GLY A 4 -31.46 43.88 -48.91
N MET A 5 -30.53 44.59 -48.27
CA MET A 5 -29.15 44.23 -47.98
C MET A 5 -29.03 43.99 -46.47
N ILE A 6 -28.52 42.82 -46.05
CA ILE A 6 -28.25 42.51 -44.62
C ILE A 6 -26.99 41.61 -44.60
N LEU A 7 -25.81 42.19 -44.35
CA LEU A 7 -25.11 42.38 -43.06
C LEU A 7 -24.17 41.20 -42.75
N ARG A 8 -22.87 41.46 -42.87
CA ARG A 8 -21.77 40.56 -42.49
C ARG A 8 -21.72 40.41 -40.97
N ALA A 9 -21.80 39.19 -40.45
CA ALA A 9 -21.47 38.88 -39.06
C ALA A 9 -20.04 38.30 -39.02
N ALA A 10 -19.15 38.99 -38.29
CA ALA A 10 -17.82 38.50 -37.96
C ALA A 10 -17.93 37.52 -36.79
N VAL A 11 -17.46 36.29 -36.98
CA VAL A 11 -17.38 35.26 -35.94
C VAL A 11 -16.01 35.37 -35.27
N PRO A 12 -15.92 35.66 -33.96
CA PRO A 12 -14.65 35.58 -33.25
C PRO A 12 -14.40 34.10 -32.94
N LEU A 13 -13.37 33.54 -33.56
CA LEU A 13 -12.90 32.18 -33.31
C LEU A 13 -12.21 32.15 -31.94
N LEU A 14 -12.94 31.72 -30.91
CA LEU A 14 -12.38 31.47 -29.58
C LEU A 14 -11.33 30.36 -29.66
N LEU A 15 -10.10 30.69 -29.29
CA LEU A 15 -9.01 29.74 -29.05
C LEU A 15 -9.34 28.93 -27.78
N LEU A 16 -9.76 27.66 -27.96
CA LEU A 16 -9.78 26.68 -26.88
C LEU A 16 -8.32 26.30 -26.56
N ALA A 17 -7.82 26.72 -25.40
CA ALA A 17 -6.63 26.14 -24.80
C ALA A 17 -6.99 24.76 -24.21
N PRO A 18 -6.27 23.68 -24.56
CA PRO A 18 -6.43 22.41 -23.86
C PRO A 18 -5.85 22.58 -22.44
N ALA A 19 -6.73 22.54 -21.45
CA ALA A 19 -6.31 22.30 -20.07
C ALA A 19 -5.71 20.89 -20.03
N LEU A 20 -4.38 20.81 -20.01
CA LEU A 20 -3.66 19.61 -19.59
C LEU A 20 -3.96 19.42 -18.10
N ALA A 21 -5.10 18.79 -17.80
CA ALA A 21 -5.33 18.17 -16.52
C ALA A 21 -4.33 17.02 -16.44
N GLY A 22 -3.20 17.27 -15.79
CA GLY A 22 -2.33 16.19 -15.33
C GLY A 22 -3.15 15.35 -14.36
N CYS A 23 -3.45 14.12 -14.77
CA CYS A 23 -3.77 13.04 -13.84
C CYS A 23 -2.51 12.78 -13.02
N ALA A 24 -2.30 13.56 -11.96
CA ALA A 24 -1.61 13.03 -10.80
C ALA A 24 -2.62 12.06 -10.18
N GLY A 25 -2.38 10.76 -10.34
CA GLY A 25 -3.17 9.73 -9.68
C GLY A 25 -3.02 9.94 -8.19
N ASP A 26 -4.00 10.58 -7.59
CA ASP A 26 -4.23 10.54 -6.15
C ASP A 26 -5.08 9.28 -5.97
N ASP A 27 -4.40 8.12 -6.03
CA ASP A 27 -5.01 6.85 -5.68
C ASP A 27 -5.26 6.95 -4.19
N GLY A 28 -6.50 7.33 -3.86
CA GLY A 28 -6.86 7.84 -2.55
C GLY A 28 -6.61 6.86 -1.39
N PRO A 29 -7.09 7.18 -0.18
CA PRO A 29 -6.75 6.40 0.99
C PRO A 29 -7.05 4.91 0.83
N VAL A 30 -6.08 4.06 1.16
CA VAL A 30 -6.21 2.60 1.17
C VAL A 30 -6.47 2.12 2.59
N THR A 31 -7.39 1.17 2.75
CA THR A 31 -7.61 0.48 4.02
C THR A 31 -6.86 -0.84 4.01
N LEU A 32 -6.04 -1.05 5.04
CA LEU A 32 -5.25 -2.25 5.24
C LEU A 32 -5.71 -2.97 6.50
N GLU A 33 -5.94 -4.27 6.40
CA GLU A 33 -6.08 -5.17 7.54
C GLU A 33 -4.70 -5.70 7.95
N VAL A 34 -4.26 -5.33 9.15
CA VAL A 34 -2.97 -5.70 9.71
C VAL A 34 -3.19 -6.76 10.78
N THR A 35 -2.71 -7.97 10.52
CA THR A 35 -2.76 -9.08 11.47
C THR A 35 -1.37 -9.38 12.01
N THR A 36 -1.20 -9.28 13.32
CA THR A 36 0.04 -9.57 14.04
C THR A 36 -0.09 -10.88 14.81
N GLN A 37 0.87 -11.79 14.65
CA GLN A 37 0.91 -13.06 15.35
C GLN A 37 2.30 -13.35 15.91
N ASP A 38 2.41 -13.41 17.23
CA ASP A 38 3.60 -13.90 17.90
C ASP A 38 3.70 -15.42 17.78
N TRP A 39 4.94 -15.91 17.74
CA TRP A 39 5.20 -17.33 17.62
C TRP A 39 6.50 -17.75 18.31
N THR A 40 6.58 -19.03 18.66
CA THR A 40 7.82 -19.70 19.11
C THR A 40 8.02 -21.04 18.39
N GLY A 41 9.28 -21.34 18.04
CA GLY A 41 9.65 -22.62 17.42
C GLY A 41 9.54 -23.84 18.35
N TRP A 42 9.36 -23.61 19.66
CA TRP A 42 9.34 -24.67 20.68
C TRP A 42 7.94 -25.15 21.05
N SER A 43 6.88 -24.53 20.53
CA SER A 43 5.48 -24.86 20.79
C SER A 43 4.71 -25.06 19.50
N ARG A 44 3.69 -25.93 19.53
CA ARG A 44 2.69 -26.00 18.46
C ARG A 44 1.53 -25.03 18.69
N GLU A 45 1.21 -24.79 19.95
CA GLU A 45 0.22 -23.81 20.36
C GLU A 45 0.90 -22.43 20.37
N GLN A 46 0.36 -21.52 19.59
CA GLN A 46 0.84 -20.14 19.48
C GLN A 46 -0.21 -19.20 20.09
N PRO A 47 0.20 -18.01 20.54
CA PRO A 47 -0.75 -16.95 20.88
C PRO A 47 -1.74 -16.68 19.74
N GLU A 48 -2.96 -16.31 20.12
CA GLU A 48 -3.96 -15.86 19.16
C GLU A 48 -3.50 -14.58 18.44
N PRO A 49 -3.73 -14.46 17.13
CA PRO A 49 -3.37 -13.26 16.39
C PRO A 49 -4.24 -12.07 16.81
N THR A 50 -3.69 -10.87 16.64
CA THR A 50 -4.42 -9.60 16.78
C THR A 50 -4.56 -8.93 15.42
N THR A 51 -5.78 -8.51 15.08
CA THR A 51 -6.07 -7.81 13.81
C THR A 51 -6.54 -6.38 14.08
N GLN A 52 -6.09 -5.45 13.26
CA GLN A 52 -6.56 -4.06 13.25
C GLN A 52 -6.67 -3.55 11.82
N SER A 53 -7.60 -2.63 11.56
CA SER A 53 -7.71 -1.93 10.28
C SER A 53 -7.08 -0.55 10.38
N VAL A 54 -6.27 -0.18 9.39
CA VAL A 54 -5.67 1.15 9.26
C VAL A 54 -6.01 1.74 7.90
N THR A 55 -6.29 3.05 7.83
CA THR A 55 -6.49 3.76 6.57
C THR A 55 -5.35 4.74 6.38
N LEU A 56 -4.67 4.67 5.23
CA LEU A 56 -3.44 5.43 4.97
C LEU A 56 -3.50 6.06 3.58
N THR A 57 -2.87 7.22 3.43
CA THR A 57 -2.42 7.75 2.13
C THR A 57 -0.92 7.54 1.94
N GLU A 58 -0.43 7.61 0.70
CA GLU A 58 1.01 7.52 0.42
C GLU A 58 1.84 8.47 1.32
N GLY A 59 2.92 7.94 1.88
CA GLY A 59 3.79 8.60 2.85
C GLY A 59 3.35 8.48 4.31
N GLU A 60 2.12 8.02 4.59
CA GLU A 60 1.68 7.73 5.95
C GLU A 60 2.19 6.37 6.45
N SER A 61 2.16 6.19 7.78
CA SER A 61 2.70 4.98 8.42
C SER A 61 1.88 4.53 9.61
N PHE A 62 2.04 3.26 9.96
CA PHE A 62 1.56 2.67 11.21
C PHE A 62 2.71 1.93 11.91
N THR A 63 2.54 1.62 13.19
CA THR A 63 3.52 0.86 13.95
C THR A 63 2.98 -0.51 14.35
N VAL A 64 3.89 -1.49 14.37
CA VAL A 64 3.64 -2.83 14.90
C VAL A 64 4.72 -3.14 15.93
N THR A 65 4.34 -3.75 17.04
CA THR A 65 5.29 -4.25 18.03
C THR A 65 5.72 -5.67 17.64
N MET A 66 7.02 -5.88 17.50
CA MET A 66 7.61 -7.17 17.17
C MET A 66 8.70 -7.51 18.19
N LEU A 67 8.46 -8.52 19.02
CA LEU A 67 9.34 -8.92 20.13
C LEU A 67 9.68 -7.79 21.13
N GLY A 68 8.77 -6.84 21.32
CA GLY A 68 8.94 -5.71 22.23
C GLY A 68 9.61 -4.48 21.61
N ASP A 69 10.06 -4.56 20.36
CA ASP A 69 10.53 -3.42 19.58
C ASP A 69 9.42 -2.89 18.68
N GLU A 70 9.37 -1.57 18.47
CA GLU A 70 8.47 -0.95 17.49
C GLU A 70 9.09 -1.00 16.09
N VAL A 71 8.30 -1.44 15.11
CA VAL A 71 8.62 -1.37 13.68
C VAL A 71 7.61 -0.45 13.01
N THR A 72 8.11 0.57 12.32
CA THR A 72 7.27 1.43 11.49
C THR A 72 7.09 0.81 10.13
N VAL A 73 5.86 0.77 9.63
CA VAL A 73 5.50 0.36 8.28
C VAL A 73 4.91 1.57 7.57
N THR A 74 5.56 1.99 6.49
CA THR A 74 5.20 3.17 5.68
C THR A 74 4.57 2.71 4.39
N LEU A 75 3.46 3.35 4.01
CA LEU A 75 2.87 3.20 2.68
C LEU A 75 3.67 4.05 1.69
N THR A 76 4.43 3.42 0.80
CA THR A 76 5.32 4.14 -0.12
C THR A 76 4.76 4.30 -1.52
N GLY A 77 3.75 3.51 -1.89
CA GLY A 77 3.13 3.59 -3.20
C GLY A 77 1.78 2.85 -3.23
N VAL A 78 0.87 3.38 -4.04
CA VAL A 78 -0.42 2.78 -4.36
C VAL A 78 -0.64 3.00 -5.86
N ASP A 79 -0.84 1.93 -6.62
CA ASP A 79 -1.06 2.01 -8.08
C ASP A 79 -1.98 0.88 -8.57
N ASP A 80 -2.29 0.85 -9.87
CA ASP A 80 -3.20 -0.17 -10.43
C ASP A 80 -2.73 -1.63 -10.20
N ASP A 81 -1.44 -1.86 -9.98
CA ASP A 81 -0.85 -3.19 -9.79
C ASP A 81 -0.86 -3.62 -8.31
N GLY A 82 -0.73 -2.69 -7.36
CA GLY A 82 -0.78 -3.03 -5.95
C GLY A 82 -0.46 -1.91 -4.95
N VAL A 83 -0.02 -2.34 -3.78
CA VAL A 83 0.38 -1.49 -2.66
C VAL A 83 1.81 -1.82 -2.25
N GLU A 84 2.65 -0.78 -2.16
CA GLU A 84 4.04 -0.87 -1.74
C GLU A 84 4.20 -0.39 -0.29
N LEU A 85 4.93 -1.18 0.49
CA LEU A 85 5.19 -0.93 1.91
C LEU A 85 6.70 -0.97 2.17
N GLU A 86 7.19 -0.04 2.98
CA GLU A 86 8.54 -0.03 3.50
C GLU A 86 8.52 -0.18 5.02
N THR A 87 9.42 -0.98 5.57
CA THR A 87 9.55 -1.20 7.02
C THR A 87 10.83 -0.57 7.57
N SER A 88 10.80 -0.09 8.80
CA SER A 88 11.95 0.60 9.42
C SER A 88 13.15 -0.30 9.71
N ARG A 89 13.07 -1.61 9.42
CA ARG A 89 14.14 -2.58 9.54
C ARG A 89 13.91 -3.73 8.58
N GLN A 90 14.99 -4.40 8.19
CA GLN A 90 14.89 -5.56 7.30
C GLN A 90 14.22 -6.75 8.02
N LEU A 91 13.29 -7.40 7.32
CA LEU A 91 12.51 -8.55 7.77
C LEU A 91 12.57 -9.65 6.71
N ALA A 92 12.22 -10.87 7.12
CA ALA A 92 12.12 -11.99 6.20
C ALA A 92 10.73 -12.04 5.58
N ARG A 93 10.64 -12.26 4.26
CA ARG A 93 9.37 -12.59 3.59
C ARG A 93 8.88 -13.96 4.07
N LYS A 94 7.57 -14.08 4.27
CA LYS A 94 6.92 -15.32 4.70
C LYS A 94 6.01 -15.83 3.60
N ASP A 95 6.26 -17.06 3.15
CA ASP A 95 5.43 -17.69 2.13
C ASP A 95 4.08 -18.18 2.70
N PRO A 96 2.98 -18.12 1.92
CA PRO A 96 1.67 -18.64 2.32
C PRO A 96 1.66 -20.14 2.67
N GLY A 97 2.67 -20.89 2.22
CA GLY A 97 2.86 -22.32 2.53
C GLY A 97 3.71 -22.60 3.79
N GLY A 98 4.20 -21.56 4.46
CA GLY A 98 5.13 -21.66 5.58
C GLY A 98 6.60 -21.59 5.18
N GLY A 99 7.45 -21.26 6.15
CA GLY A 99 8.84 -20.89 5.92
C GLY A 99 9.03 -19.38 5.82
N ALA A 100 10.24 -18.91 6.12
CA ALA A 100 10.69 -17.56 5.86
C ALA A 100 12.09 -17.66 5.27
N ASP A 101 12.38 -16.83 4.27
CA ASP A 101 13.74 -16.74 3.75
C ASP A 101 14.57 -15.87 4.70
N HIS A 102 15.42 -16.52 5.51
CA HIS A 102 16.27 -15.84 6.48
C HIS A 102 17.56 -15.31 5.85
N ASP A 103 17.88 -15.72 4.62
CA ASP A 103 19.06 -15.29 3.88
C ASP A 103 18.75 -14.09 2.97
N ASP A 104 17.47 -13.88 2.62
CA ASP A 104 16.99 -12.74 1.84
C ASP A 104 16.10 -11.80 2.69
N LEU A 105 16.76 -10.88 3.40
CA LEU A 105 16.08 -9.86 4.19
C LEU A 105 15.83 -8.60 3.37
N THR A 106 14.66 -8.03 3.52
CA THR A 106 14.26 -6.80 2.84
C THR A 106 13.42 -5.93 3.76
N ASP A 107 13.44 -4.63 3.52
CA ASP A 107 12.55 -3.64 4.11
C ASP A 107 11.35 -3.32 3.20
N GLU A 108 11.40 -3.69 1.92
CA GLU A 108 10.38 -3.42 0.91
C GLU A 108 9.47 -4.62 0.69
N PHE A 109 8.16 -4.39 0.70
CA PHE A 109 7.12 -5.40 0.52
C PHE A 109 6.04 -4.88 -0.42
N THR A 110 5.48 -5.77 -1.22
CA THR A 110 4.40 -5.45 -2.15
C THR A 110 3.29 -6.46 -1.93
N LEU A 111 2.05 -5.98 -1.87
CA LEU A 111 0.87 -6.82 -2.04
C LEU A 111 0.17 -6.44 -3.35
N ASP A 112 -0.30 -7.44 -4.07
CA ASP A 112 -1.21 -7.24 -5.20
C ASP A 112 -2.53 -6.65 -4.70
N ARG A 113 -3.31 -6.03 -5.60
CA ARG A 113 -4.69 -5.61 -5.30
C ARG A 113 -5.56 -6.75 -4.82
N ASP A 114 -6.38 -6.48 -3.79
CA ASP A 114 -7.17 -7.48 -3.05
C ASP A 114 -6.32 -8.62 -2.45
N GLY A 115 -5.00 -8.42 -2.38
CA GLY A 115 -4.00 -9.41 -1.99
C GLY A 115 -3.52 -9.23 -0.55
N SER A 116 -2.48 -9.99 -0.21
CA SER A 116 -1.81 -9.87 1.09
C SER A 116 -0.33 -10.16 0.98
N VAL A 117 0.45 -9.57 1.88
CA VAL A 117 1.87 -9.84 2.06
C VAL A 117 2.13 -10.16 3.53
N ALA A 118 3.06 -11.09 3.78
CA ALA A 118 3.47 -11.47 5.13
C ALA A 118 4.98 -11.33 5.28
N PHE A 119 5.38 -10.76 6.41
CA PHE A 119 6.78 -10.60 6.81
C PHE A 119 6.97 -10.94 8.28
N THR A 120 8.17 -11.40 8.63
CA THR A 120 8.44 -11.88 9.98
C THR A 120 9.84 -11.53 10.45
N THR A 121 10.01 -11.50 11.77
CA THR A 121 11.34 -11.39 12.39
C THR A 121 12.25 -12.51 11.88
N PRO A 122 13.50 -12.22 11.47
CA PRO A 122 14.44 -13.20 10.93
C PRO A 122 15.09 -14.03 12.04
N SER A 123 14.30 -14.87 12.68
CA SER A 123 14.67 -15.75 13.80
C SER A 123 14.05 -17.12 13.60
N LEU A 124 14.67 -18.17 14.15
CA LEU A 124 14.15 -19.55 14.11
C LEU A 124 13.50 -19.97 15.44
N ASP A 125 13.86 -19.31 16.54
CA ASP A 125 13.46 -19.73 17.88
C ASP A 125 12.11 -19.11 18.32
N GLY A 126 11.78 -17.98 17.72
CA GLY A 126 10.58 -17.22 18.01
C GLY A 126 10.59 -15.86 17.33
N GLY A 127 9.41 -15.28 17.22
CA GLY A 127 9.23 -14.10 16.40
C GLY A 127 7.82 -13.55 16.39
N THR A 128 7.63 -12.54 15.56
CA THR A 128 6.34 -11.98 15.23
C THR A 128 6.18 -12.08 13.71
N THR A 129 5.06 -12.59 13.25
CA THR A 129 4.62 -12.50 11.84
C THR A 129 3.61 -11.37 11.74
N VAL A 130 3.78 -10.50 10.76
CA VAL A 130 2.80 -9.49 10.38
C VAL A 130 2.29 -9.83 9.00
N THR A 131 0.98 -9.90 8.85
CA THR A 131 0.29 -10.04 7.55
C THR A 131 -0.48 -8.76 7.29
N VAL A 132 -0.29 -8.16 6.13
CA VAL A 132 -1.00 -6.97 5.68
C VAL A 132 -1.82 -7.37 4.46
N ALA A 133 -3.13 -7.11 4.51
CA ALA A 133 -4.05 -7.35 3.41
C ALA A 133 -4.81 -6.06 3.07
N GLU A 134 -5.18 -5.88 1.81
CA GLU A 134 -6.10 -4.82 1.42
C GLU A 134 -7.53 -5.18 1.90
N GLY A 135 -8.22 -4.22 2.52
CA GLY A 135 -9.52 -4.41 3.21
C GLY A 135 -10.74 -3.85 2.49
#